data_AF-A0A970S5F2-F1
#
_entry.id   AF-A0A970S5F2-F1
#
_cell.length_a   1.000
_cell.length_b   1.000
_cell.length_c   1.000
_cell.angle_alpha   90.00
_cell.angle_beta   90.00
_cell.angle_gamma   90.00
#
_symmetry.space_group_name_H-M   'P 1'
#
loop_
_entity.id
_entity.type
_entity.pdbx_description
1 polymer ?
#
loop_
_entity_poly.entity_id
_entity_poly.type
_entity_poly.pdbx_seq_one_letter_code
_entity_poly.pdbx_strand_id
1 'polypeptide(L)'
;MTYYQISHFNGKRLADELVIYDEGETTGTNPYGLEAVVEKGIIVKIGSNNNKIPDRGFVISGHGKGADIIAREFCEGAKVVLDRERFRLGIEIDREAKLYSVTKSLENVKDRFDLLYAKKEVFDFEKAFDLIKSAGEAIEKENAEGAKKLLEEAYYYTAESRQGEIRAIWHRPTEKSAYEVELTVKRLYDAGFNLILVETNYEGWANAKKCTFDYLPLRPELEGNSFDPIGEFIRICKKYGIKIHAWVEDFFFGVEGYGCKMLEIRPDLIARTKSGGYLVDGWDNFIFLNPALDEVHDILVNQYKTLLDNYDFDGIQLDYIRYPVIKDLERSAGFEKQTKSMFKSQTGINADKIKSTDSEEWSIFTQWRADRVTSYVRRMVDLVNGYKATGRNIILSTAVFGNPEEAFRLKCQNWPYWIEQGWLDCIFPMAYLNDAEDVEREIRHMVENYGKVPNVSGISPMYSRLPVIESTKQVEACRRAGAAGVAFFETKALTDLQIEKLKKGVFRQ
;
A
#
# COMPACT_ATOMS: atom_id res chain seq x y z
N MET A 1 -27.47 -26.31 14.28
CA MET A 1 -26.17 -26.71 13.72
C MET A 1 -26.31 -26.86 12.21
N THR A 2 -25.54 -26.12 11.43
CA THR A 2 -25.44 -26.22 9.97
C THR A 2 -24.14 -26.93 9.61
N TYR A 3 -24.15 -27.83 8.61
CA TYR A 3 -22.96 -28.60 8.23
C TYR A 3 -22.44 -28.17 6.87
N TYR A 4 -21.12 -28.00 6.78
CA TYR A 4 -20.39 -27.63 5.57
C TYR A 4 -19.43 -28.76 5.19
N GLN A 5 -19.24 -28.97 3.89
CA GLN A 5 -18.30 -29.97 3.39
C GLN A 5 -16.88 -29.39 3.42
N ILE A 6 -15.95 -30.15 3.98
CA ILE A 6 -14.51 -29.85 3.99
C ILE A 6 -13.89 -30.50 2.75
N SER A 7 -13.01 -29.76 2.07
CA SER A 7 -12.27 -30.24 0.91
C SER A 7 -11.24 -31.28 1.33
N HIS A 8 -10.38 -30.95 2.29
CA HIS A 8 -9.33 -31.82 2.82
C HIS A 8 -8.75 -31.24 4.13
N PHE A 9 -7.79 -31.97 4.71
CA PHE A 9 -7.06 -31.59 5.93
C PHE A 9 -5.60 -31.30 5.58
N ASN A 10 -5.09 -30.16 6.05
CA ASN A 10 -3.74 -29.66 5.85
C ASN A 10 -3.34 -29.55 4.35
N GLY A 11 -2.11 -29.12 4.07
CA GLY A 11 -1.62 -29.00 2.69
C GLY A 11 -1.99 -27.68 2.00
N LYS A 12 -1.96 -27.63 0.66
CA LYS A 12 -2.19 -26.39 -0.09
C LYS A 12 -3.69 -26.11 -0.25
N ARG A 13 -4.14 -24.92 0.16
CA ARG A 13 -5.48 -24.40 -0.15
C ARG A 13 -5.54 -23.90 -1.59
N LEU A 14 -6.37 -24.53 -2.41
CA LEU A 14 -6.62 -24.16 -3.80
C LEU A 14 -7.88 -23.29 -3.93
N ALA A 15 -8.16 -22.83 -5.14
CA ALA A 15 -9.32 -21.99 -5.42
C ALA A 15 -10.63 -22.70 -5.04
N ASP A 16 -11.56 -21.93 -4.45
CA ASP A 16 -12.89 -22.37 -3.98
C ASP A 16 -12.91 -23.39 -2.83
N GLU A 17 -11.75 -23.77 -2.28
CA GLU A 17 -11.69 -24.79 -1.22
C GLU A 17 -11.99 -24.26 0.18
N LEU A 18 -12.47 -25.16 1.04
CA LEU A 18 -12.58 -24.99 2.50
C LEU A 18 -11.75 -26.10 3.17
N VAL A 19 -10.63 -25.72 3.80
CA VAL A 19 -9.60 -26.62 4.32
C VAL A 19 -9.49 -26.48 5.82
N ILE A 20 -9.22 -27.58 6.53
CA ILE A 20 -8.90 -27.54 7.96
C ILE A 20 -7.40 -27.72 8.17
N TYR A 21 -6.79 -26.80 8.93
CA TYR A 21 -5.41 -26.88 9.35
C TYR A 21 -5.31 -27.14 10.85
N ASP A 22 -4.75 -28.27 11.22
CA ASP A 22 -4.60 -28.73 12.61
C ASP A 22 -3.20 -29.27 12.92
N GLU A 23 -2.30 -29.21 11.95
CA GLU A 23 -0.89 -29.59 12.06
C GLU A 23 0.02 -28.45 11.59
N GLY A 24 1.14 -28.26 12.29
CA GLY A 24 2.12 -27.22 11.98
C GLY A 24 2.02 -26.01 12.89
N GLU A 25 2.90 -25.03 12.68
CA GLU A 25 2.92 -23.79 13.45
C GLU A 25 1.88 -22.79 12.96
N THR A 26 1.74 -22.65 11.64
CA THR A 26 0.76 -21.79 10.97
C THR A 26 0.15 -22.51 9.77
N THR A 27 -0.93 -21.97 9.19
CA THR A 27 -1.56 -22.58 8.00
C THR A 27 -0.71 -22.48 6.73
N GLY A 28 0.27 -21.57 6.67
CA GLY A 28 1.13 -21.35 5.51
C GLY A 28 0.41 -20.76 4.29
N THR A 29 -0.80 -20.23 4.47
CA THR A 29 -1.62 -19.71 3.37
C THR A 29 -1.17 -18.32 2.89
N ASN A 30 -1.46 -18.01 1.63
CA ASN A 30 -1.23 -16.67 1.10
C ASN A 30 -2.35 -15.70 1.55
N PRO A 31 -2.20 -14.38 1.31
CA PRO A 31 -3.22 -13.39 1.69
C PRO A 31 -4.56 -13.49 0.95
N TYR A 32 -4.70 -14.38 -0.04
CA TYR A 32 -5.93 -14.53 -0.83
C TYR A 32 -6.85 -15.58 -0.19
N GLY A 33 -7.84 -15.11 0.58
CA GLY A 33 -8.84 -15.95 1.24
C GLY A 33 -9.28 -15.38 2.59
N LEU A 34 -9.90 -16.21 3.41
CA LEU A 34 -10.32 -15.86 4.77
C LEU A 34 -10.12 -17.06 5.69
N GLU A 35 -9.74 -16.84 6.94
CA GLU A 35 -9.54 -17.90 7.92
C GLU A 35 -10.36 -17.65 9.20
N ALA A 36 -10.76 -18.74 9.86
CA ALA A 36 -11.40 -18.73 11.16
C ALA A 36 -10.62 -19.64 12.12
N VAL A 37 -10.11 -19.07 13.21
CA VAL A 37 -9.35 -19.81 14.23
C VAL A 37 -10.32 -20.40 15.25
N VAL A 38 -10.22 -21.70 15.47
CA VAL A 38 -11.05 -22.44 16.41
C VAL A 38 -10.21 -22.87 17.61
N GLU A 39 -10.60 -22.44 18.80
CA GLU A 39 -10.00 -22.88 20.05
C GLU A 39 -11.08 -23.50 20.94
N LYS A 40 -10.80 -24.68 21.52
CA LYS A 40 -11.74 -25.36 22.42
C LYS A 40 -13.16 -25.51 21.84
N GLY A 41 -13.24 -25.71 20.51
CA GLY A 41 -14.51 -25.88 19.79
C GLY A 41 -15.30 -24.60 19.56
N ILE A 42 -14.69 -23.41 19.70
CA ILE A 42 -15.33 -22.12 19.45
C ILE A 42 -14.50 -21.34 18.44
N ILE A 43 -15.14 -20.67 17.47
CA ILE A 43 -14.45 -19.71 16.60
C ILE A 43 -14.06 -18.49 17.44
N VAL A 44 -12.77 -18.27 17.69
CA VAL A 44 -12.29 -17.16 18.52
C VAL A 44 -11.84 -15.94 17.71
N LYS A 45 -11.65 -16.15 16.40
CA LYS A 45 -11.19 -15.14 15.45
C LYS A 45 -11.64 -15.48 14.03
N ILE A 46 -12.07 -14.49 13.27
CA ILE A 46 -12.25 -14.58 11.80
C ILE A 46 -11.51 -13.40 11.16
N GLY A 47 -10.65 -13.65 10.17
CA GLY A 47 -9.90 -12.58 9.51
C GLY A 47 -8.70 -13.07 8.71
N SER A 48 -7.59 -12.31 8.84
CA SER A 48 -6.24 -12.51 8.28
C SER A 48 -5.90 -13.94 7.87
N ASN A 49 -5.06 -14.13 6.85
CA ASN A 49 -4.57 -15.45 6.47
C ASN A 49 -3.27 -15.83 7.19
N ASN A 50 -2.80 -17.07 7.00
CA ASN A 50 -1.61 -17.62 7.64
C ASN A 50 -1.65 -17.61 9.19
N ASN A 51 -2.80 -17.90 9.79
CA ASN A 51 -2.91 -17.88 11.26
C ASN A 51 -2.06 -18.98 11.90
N LYS A 52 -1.59 -18.69 13.12
CA LYS A 52 -1.06 -19.71 14.01
C LYS A 52 -2.11 -20.77 14.28
N ILE A 53 -1.72 -22.04 14.18
CA ILE A 53 -2.57 -23.16 14.54
C ILE A 53 -2.47 -23.35 16.07
N PRO A 54 -3.59 -23.27 16.80
CA PRO A 54 -3.56 -23.34 18.26
C PRO A 54 -3.30 -24.77 18.75
N ASP A 55 -2.52 -24.92 19.84
CA ASP A 55 -2.10 -26.22 20.44
C ASP A 55 -3.27 -27.19 20.73
N ARG A 56 -4.49 -26.66 20.90
CA ARG A 56 -5.72 -27.42 21.17
C ARG A 56 -6.90 -26.85 20.38
N GLY A 57 -6.71 -26.77 19.07
CA GLY A 57 -7.71 -26.30 18.13
C GLY A 57 -7.28 -26.50 16.69
N PHE A 58 -7.85 -25.72 15.77
CA PHE A 58 -7.54 -25.78 14.35
C PHE A 58 -7.95 -24.48 13.66
N VAL A 59 -7.49 -24.28 12.43
CA VAL A 59 -7.88 -23.15 11.59
C VAL A 59 -8.75 -23.67 10.44
N ILE A 60 -9.91 -23.06 10.26
CA ILE A 60 -10.75 -23.25 9.08
C ILE A 60 -10.32 -22.21 8.05
N SER A 61 -9.90 -22.64 6.87
CA SER A 61 -9.26 -21.77 5.89
C SER A 61 -9.97 -21.89 4.54
N GLY A 62 -10.47 -20.77 4.02
CA GLY A 62 -11.28 -20.73 2.81
C GLY A 62 -10.68 -19.85 1.72
N HIS A 63 -10.78 -20.27 0.46
CA HIS A 63 -10.48 -19.45 -0.71
C HIS A 63 -11.73 -19.36 -1.60
N GLY A 64 -11.94 -18.26 -2.32
CA GLY A 64 -13.06 -18.11 -3.24
C GLY A 64 -14.39 -18.42 -2.55
N LYS A 65 -15.14 -19.42 -3.04
CA LYS A 65 -16.37 -19.89 -2.39
C LYS A 65 -16.20 -20.32 -0.92
N GLY A 66 -15.08 -20.93 -0.57
CA GLY A 66 -14.79 -21.30 0.82
C GLY A 66 -14.63 -20.06 1.71
N ALA A 67 -13.99 -19.01 1.20
CA ALA A 67 -13.89 -17.72 1.89
C ALA A 67 -15.27 -17.06 2.05
N ASP A 68 -16.10 -17.13 1.00
CA ASP A 68 -17.48 -16.61 1.05
C ASP A 68 -18.33 -17.31 2.11
N ILE A 69 -18.16 -18.63 2.29
CA ILE A 69 -18.84 -19.39 3.35
C ILE A 69 -18.44 -18.83 4.71
N ILE A 70 -17.13 -18.71 4.99
CA ILE A 70 -16.65 -18.19 6.27
C ILE A 70 -17.20 -16.77 6.50
N ALA A 71 -17.14 -15.91 5.49
CA ALA A 71 -17.53 -14.51 5.60
C ALA A 71 -19.03 -14.31 5.87
N ARG A 72 -19.89 -15.19 5.34
CA ARG A 72 -21.36 -15.03 5.41
C ARG A 72 -22.01 -15.84 6.51
N GLU A 73 -21.47 -17.02 6.78
CA GLU A 73 -22.16 -18.03 7.57
C GLU A 73 -21.55 -18.20 8.96
N PHE A 74 -20.32 -17.75 9.20
CA PHE A 74 -19.62 -17.94 10.46
C PHE A 74 -19.58 -16.63 11.26
N CYS A 75 -19.51 -16.73 12.57
CA CYS A 75 -19.19 -15.60 13.45
C CYS A 75 -18.28 -16.05 14.59
N GLU A 76 -17.48 -15.13 15.11
CA GLU A 76 -16.77 -15.38 16.36
C GLU A 76 -17.78 -15.72 17.46
N GLY A 77 -17.43 -16.69 18.31
CA GLY A 77 -18.30 -17.28 19.33
C GLY A 77 -19.10 -18.49 18.86
N ALA A 78 -19.17 -18.77 17.55
CA ALA A 78 -19.86 -19.94 17.04
C ALA A 78 -19.20 -21.24 17.53
N LYS A 79 -20.02 -22.21 17.95
CA LYS A 79 -19.58 -23.55 18.33
C LYS A 79 -19.29 -24.36 17.06
N VAL A 80 -18.21 -25.12 17.10
CA VAL A 80 -17.69 -25.88 15.97
C VAL A 80 -17.58 -27.35 16.34
N VAL A 81 -18.13 -28.20 15.49
CA VAL A 81 -18.01 -29.66 15.57
C VAL A 81 -17.35 -30.18 14.30
N LEU A 82 -16.19 -30.82 14.44
CA LEU A 82 -15.45 -31.38 13.32
C LEU A 82 -15.70 -32.89 13.20
N ASP A 83 -16.34 -33.32 12.12
CA ASP A 83 -16.50 -34.74 11.75
C ASP A 83 -15.46 -35.09 10.69
N ARG A 84 -14.36 -35.71 11.14
CA ARG A 84 -13.24 -36.09 10.28
C ARG A 84 -13.57 -37.22 9.33
N GLU A 85 -14.37 -38.20 9.77
CA GLU A 85 -14.69 -39.37 8.95
C GLU A 85 -15.51 -38.99 7.73
N ARG A 86 -16.40 -38.00 7.89
CA ARG A 86 -17.28 -37.53 6.80
C ARG A 86 -16.80 -36.25 6.14
N PHE A 87 -15.67 -35.70 6.56
CA PHE A 87 -15.13 -34.42 6.09
C PHE A 87 -16.18 -33.31 6.23
N ARG A 88 -16.79 -33.17 7.41
CA ARG A 88 -17.83 -32.18 7.66
C ARG A 88 -17.50 -31.28 8.84
N LEU A 89 -17.86 -30.02 8.68
CA LEU A 89 -17.76 -28.98 9.70
C LEU A 89 -19.16 -28.56 10.12
N GLY A 90 -19.56 -28.85 11.36
CA GLY A 90 -20.78 -28.37 11.98
C GLY A 90 -20.55 -27.02 12.65
N ILE A 91 -21.38 -26.03 12.34
CA ILE A 91 -21.37 -24.69 12.94
C ILE A 91 -22.71 -24.45 13.65
N GLU A 92 -22.64 -24.02 14.90
CA GLU A 92 -23.78 -23.61 15.70
C GLU A 92 -23.60 -22.19 16.22
N ILE A 93 -24.54 -21.32 15.82
CA ILE A 93 -24.60 -19.92 16.25
C ILE A 93 -25.80 -19.79 17.18
N ASP A 94 -25.52 -19.77 18.49
CA ASP A 94 -26.50 -19.53 19.52
C ASP A 94 -26.51 -18.05 19.95
N ARG A 95 -27.16 -17.74 21.07
CA ARG A 95 -27.24 -16.37 21.59
C ARG A 95 -25.90 -15.87 22.10
N GLU A 96 -25.13 -16.72 22.76
CA GLU A 96 -23.81 -16.37 23.28
C GLU A 96 -22.85 -16.07 22.13
N ALA A 97 -22.89 -16.86 21.06
CA ALA A 97 -22.13 -16.63 19.84
C ALA A 97 -22.38 -15.23 19.24
N LYS A 98 -23.63 -14.76 19.26
CA LYS A 98 -23.99 -13.42 18.73
C LYS A 98 -23.44 -12.26 19.57
N LEU A 99 -23.25 -12.47 20.87
CA LEU A 99 -22.72 -11.46 21.80
C LEU A 99 -21.20 -11.57 22.00
N TYR A 100 -20.58 -12.67 21.59
CA TYR A 100 -19.17 -12.95 21.80
C TYR A 100 -18.26 -11.83 21.27
N SER A 101 -18.40 -11.47 19.98
CA SER A 101 -17.52 -10.46 19.35
C SER A 101 -17.67 -9.07 19.98
N VAL A 102 -18.90 -8.65 20.32
CA VAL A 102 -19.12 -7.36 20.98
C VAL A 102 -18.65 -7.35 22.43
N THR A 103 -18.69 -8.48 23.13
CA THR A 103 -18.15 -8.60 24.50
C THR A 103 -16.63 -8.49 24.49
N LYS A 104 -15.96 -9.22 23.60
CA LYS A 104 -14.50 -9.13 23.38
C LYS A 104 -14.09 -7.71 22.96
N SER A 105 -14.87 -7.07 22.10
CA SER A 105 -14.63 -5.68 21.68
C SER A 105 -14.83 -4.68 22.84
N LEU A 106 -15.82 -4.89 23.71
CA LEU A 106 -16.00 -4.08 24.92
C LEU A 106 -14.79 -4.20 25.86
N GLU A 107 -14.27 -5.40 26.09
CA GLU A 107 -13.05 -5.62 26.87
C GLU A 107 -11.87 -4.88 26.24
N ASN A 108 -11.66 -5.05 24.93
CA ASN A 108 -10.58 -4.37 24.21
C ASN A 108 -10.66 -2.83 24.32
N VAL A 109 -11.85 -2.24 24.13
CA VAL A 109 -12.04 -0.79 24.25
C VAL A 109 -11.84 -0.31 25.68
N LYS A 110 -12.26 -1.08 26.69
CA LYS A 110 -11.99 -0.78 28.11
C LYS A 110 -10.50 -0.79 28.41
N ASP A 111 -9.77 -1.82 27.98
CA ASP A 111 -8.32 -1.90 28.19
C ASP A 111 -7.59 -0.70 27.56
N ARG A 112 -8.01 -0.32 26.35
CA ARG A 112 -7.49 0.87 25.64
C ARG A 112 -7.79 2.16 26.41
N PHE A 113 -9.02 2.32 26.88
CA PHE A 113 -9.44 3.46 27.68
C PHE A 113 -8.62 3.56 28.98
N ASP A 114 -8.48 2.46 29.72
CA ASP A 114 -7.76 2.41 30.98
C ASP A 114 -6.26 2.73 30.80
N LEU A 115 -5.65 2.25 29.71
CA LEU A 115 -4.27 2.56 29.36
C LEU A 115 -4.08 4.05 29.07
N LEU A 116 -4.98 4.66 28.28
CA LEU A 116 -4.94 6.11 28.02
C LEU A 116 -5.25 6.92 29.28
N TYR A 117 -6.15 6.44 30.14
CA TYR A 117 -6.51 7.10 31.40
C TYR A 117 -5.32 7.15 32.35
N ALA A 118 -4.61 6.04 32.50
CA ALA A 118 -3.39 5.95 33.31
C ALA A 118 -2.30 6.93 32.82
N LYS A 119 -2.20 7.15 31.49
CA LYS A 119 -1.28 8.12 30.88
C LYS A 119 -1.79 9.57 30.90
N LYS A 120 -3.05 9.81 31.28
CA LYS A 120 -3.74 11.12 31.16
C LYS A 120 -3.86 11.60 29.70
N GLU A 121 -4.05 10.66 28.78
CA GLU A 121 -4.11 10.87 27.32
C GLU A 121 -5.49 10.56 26.73
N VAL A 122 -6.51 10.31 27.56
CA VAL A 122 -7.88 10.06 27.08
C VAL A 122 -8.42 11.31 26.38
N PHE A 123 -8.81 11.13 25.13
CA PHE A 123 -9.47 12.16 24.36
C PHE A 123 -10.97 12.15 24.63
N ASP A 124 -11.49 13.28 25.12
CA ASP A 124 -12.90 13.44 25.48
C ASP A 124 -13.39 12.31 26.40
N PHE A 125 -12.90 12.35 27.64
CA PHE A 125 -13.16 11.32 28.66
C PHE A 125 -14.65 11.02 28.82
N GLU A 126 -15.48 12.07 28.92
CA GLU A 126 -16.93 11.91 29.11
C GLU A 126 -17.54 11.15 27.93
N LYS A 127 -17.20 11.55 26.70
CA LYS A 127 -17.74 10.90 25.52
C LYS A 127 -17.30 9.44 25.40
N ALA A 128 -16.02 9.15 25.61
CA ALA A 128 -15.49 7.79 25.55
C ALA A 128 -16.13 6.90 26.63
N PHE A 129 -16.22 7.40 27.87
CA PHE A 129 -16.83 6.69 28.99
C PHE A 129 -18.31 6.39 28.75
N ASP A 130 -19.08 7.39 28.28
CA ASP A 130 -20.51 7.21 27.98
C ASP A 130 -20.75 6.19 26.87
N LEU A 131 -19.94 6.18 25.82
CA LEU A 131 -20.02 5.18 24.75
C LEU A 131 -19.75 3.77 25.27
N ILE A 132 -18.69 3.59 26.07
CA ILE A 132 -18.32 2.30 26.66
C ILE A 132 -19.43 1.79 27.59
N LYS A 133 -19.96 2.67 28.45
CA LYS A 133 -21.06 2.34 29.36
C LYS A 133 -22.31 1.94 28.57
N SER A 134 -22.71 2.74 27.59
CA SER A 134 -23.89 2.47 26.75
C SER A 134 -23.74 1.15 25.97
N ALA A 135 -22.53 0.83 25.52
CA ALA A 135 -22.25 -0.44 24.86
C ALA A 135 -22.45 -1.63 25.81
N GLY A 136 -21.98 -1.52 27.06
CA GLY A 136 -22.24 -2.53 28.09
C GLY A 136 -23.73 -2.75 28.34
N GLU A 137 -24.50 -1.65 28.50
CA GLU A 137 -25.96 -1.72 28.66
C GLU A 137 -26.66 -2.34 27.44
N ALA A 138 -26.15 -2.10 26.22
CA ALA A 138 -26.68 -2.71 25.01
C ALA A 138 -26.41 -4.22 24.95
N ILE A 139 -25.24 -4.68 25.41
CA ILE A 139 -24.90 -6.11 25.52
C ILE A 139 -25.81 -6.79 26.55
N GLU A 140 -26.02 -6.18 27.72
CA GLU A 140 -26.94 -6.69 28.75
C GLU A 140 -28.39 -6.83 28.24
N LYS A 141 -28.81 -5.95 27.32
CA LYS A 141 -30.12 -5.99 26.66
C LYS A 141 -30.15 -6.88 25.41
N GLU A 142 -29.12 -7.69 25.19
CA GLU A 142 -28.95 -8.57 24.01
C GLU A 142 -28.97 -7.82 22.66
N ASN A 143 -28.69 -6.51 22.65
CA ASN A 143 -28.64 -5.68 21.45
C ASN A 143 -27.23 -5.62 20.85
N ALA A 144 -26.79 -6.73 20.23
CA ALA A 144 -25.47 -6.85 19.63
C ALA A 144 -25.17 -5.77 18.58
N GLU A 145 -26.13 -5.43 17.71
CA GLU A 145 -25.94 -4.43 16.66
C GLU A 145 -25.80 -3.01 17.23
N GLY A 146 -26.58 -2.67 18.25
CA GLY A 146 -26.43 -1.41 18.98
C GLY A 146 -25.08 -1.33 19.70
N ALA A 147 -24.69 -2.40 20.38
CA ALA A 147 -23.39 -2.49 21.04
C ALA A 147 -22.23 -2.33 20.05
N LYS A 148 -22.29 -3.00 18.89
CA LYS A 148 -21.28 -2.91 17.84
C LYS A 148 -21.05 -1.47 17.38
N LYS A 149 -22.12 -0.72 17.11
CA LYS A 149 -22.03 0.69 16.69
C LYS A 149 -21.41 1.58 17.77
N LEU A 150 -21.81 1.39 19.02
CA LEU A 150 -21.27 2.14 20.16
C LEU A 150 -19.80 1.83 20.40
N LEU A 151 -19.40 0.56 20.28
CA LEU A 151 -18.02 0.11 20.43
C LEU A 151 -17.13 0.59 19.28
N GLU A 152 -17.61 0.57 18.04
CA GLU A 152 -16.87 1.13 16.91
C GLU A 152 -16.64 2.63 17.11
N GLU A 153 -17.64 3.37 17.57
CA GLU A 153 -17.47 4.79 17.89
C GLU A 153 -16.46 4.99 19.03
N ALA A 154 -16.59 4.22 20.13
CA ALA A 154 -15.67 4.28 21.26
C ALA A 154 -14.22 3.91 20.88
N TYR A 155 -14.03 3.05 19.88
CA TYR A 155 -12.72 2.67 19.38
C TYR A 155 -11.92 3.89 18.88
N TYR A 156 -12.57 4.83 18.18
CA TYR A 156 -11.90 6.04 17.72
C TYR A 156 -11.48 6.94 18.89
N TYR A 157 -12.31 7.13 19.92
CA TYR A 157 -11.96 7.96 21.08
C TYR A 157 -10.88 7.32 21.96
N THR A 158 -10.75 6.00 21.91
CA THR A 158 -9.73 5.23 22.62
C THR A 158 -8.50 4.92 21.75
N ALA A 159 -8.34 5.61 20.62
CA ALA A 159 -7.16 5.50 19.78
C ALA A 159 -6.06 6.49 20.22
N GLU A 160 -4.82 5.98 20.26
CA GLU A 160 -3.61 6.79 20.46
C GLU A 160 -3.40 7.70 19.24
N SER A 161 -2.99 8.95 19.47
CA SER A 161 -2.48 9.83 18.44
C SER A 161 -1.03 10.20 18.76
N ARG A 162 -0.14 10.09 17.77
CA ARG A 162 1.31 10.33 17.93
C ARG A 162 1.70 11.68 17.37
N GLN A 163 2.27 12.54 18.20
CA GLN A 163 2.82 13.83 17.78
C GLN A 163 4.08 13.62 16.94
N GLY A 164 4.27 14.42 15.89
CA GLY A 164 5.45 14.35 15.01
C GLY A 164 5.50 13.16 14.04
N GLU A 165 4.51 12.28 14.05
CA GLU A 165 4.39 11.17 13.09
C GLU A 165 4.16 11.70 11.66
N ILE A 166 4.81 11.08 10.66
CA ILE A 166 4.53 11.38 9.26
C ILE A 166 3.16 10.80 8.90
N ARG A 167 2.25 11.67 8.46
CA ARG A 167 0.88 11.37 8.04
C ARG A 167 0.71 11.86 6.62
N ALA A 168 1.07 11.00 5.68
CA ALA A 168 1.15 11.32 4.27
C ALA A 168 -0.10 10.88 3.50
N ILE A 169 -0.33 11.49 2.34
CA ILE A 169 -1.34 11.05 1.39
C ILE A 169 -0.86 11.28 -0.04
N TRP A 170 -1.08 10.30 -0.92
CA TRP A 170 -0.93 10.49 -2.36
C TRP A 170 -2.10 11.29 -2.92
N HIS A 171 -1.79 12.24 -3.79
CA HIS A 171 -2.77 13.14 -4.36
C HIS A 171 -2.55 13.34 -5.86
N ARG A 172 -3.50 12.82 -6.65
CA ARG A 172 -3.61 13.14 -8.08
C ARG A 172 -4.42 14.43 -8.25
N PRO A 173 -3.79 15.54 -8.70
CA PRO A 173 -4.46 16.84 -8.76
C PRO A 173 -5.55 16.85 -9.84
N THR A 174 -6.74 17.32 -9.48
CA THR A 174 -7.91 17.46 -10.38
C THR A 174 -8.62 18.81 -10.24
N GLU A 175 -8.16 19.64 -9.30
CA GLU A 175 -8.64 20.96 -8.99
C GLU A 175 -8.45 21.92 -10.16
N LYS A 176 -9.38 22.85 -10.33
CA LYS A 176 -9.44 23.78 -11.46
C LYS A 176 -9.15 25.23 -11.10
N SER A 177 -8.94 25.50 -9.81
CA SER A 177 -8.66 26.85 -9.30
C SER A 177 -7.90 26.80 -7.98
N ALA A 178 -7.27 27.93 -7.62
CA ALA A 178 -6.62 28.09 -6.32
C ALA A 178 -7.59 27.88 -5.14
N TYR A 179 -8.87 28.22 -5.32
CA TYR A 179 -9.91 28.01 -4.30
C TYR A 179 -10.18 26.51 -4.08
N GLU A 180 -10.30 25.73 -5.15
CA GLU A 180 -10.47 24.27 -5.04
C GLU A 180 -9.25 23.60 -4.41
N VAL A 181 -8.04 24.03 -4.78
CA VAL A 181 -6.81 23.56 -4.11
C VAL A 181 -6.84 23.88 -2.61
N GLU A 182 -7.32 25.08 -2.24
CA GLU A 182 -7.42 25.44 -0.82
C GLU A 182 -8.44 24.58 -0.07
N LEU A 183 -9.57 24.25 -0.69
CA LEU A 183 -10.53 23.31 -0.11
C LEU A 183 -9.91 21.92 0.11
N THR A 184 -9.20 21.39 -0.89
CA THR A 184 -8.52 20.09 -0.78
C THR A 184 -7.46 20.10 0.31
N VAL A 185 -6.53 21.06 0.31
CA VAL A 185 -5.46 21.11 1.32
C VAL A 185 -6.03 21.34 2.72
N LYS A 186 -7.04 22.22 2.86
CA LYS A 186 -7.70 22.42 4.16
C LYS A 186 -8.37 21.13 4.65
N ARG A 187 -9.03 20.39 3.77
CA ARG A 187 -9.67 19.11 4.10
C ARG A 187 -8.65 18.09 4.62
N LEU A 188 -7.45 18.05 4.02
CA LEU A 188 -6.35 17.19 4.46
C LEU A 188 -5.73 17.66 5.79
N TYR A 189 -5.54 18.98 5.94
CA TYR A 189 -5.09 19.59 7.18
C TYR A 189 -6.03 19.26 8.35
N ASP A 190 -7.35 19.47 8.16
CA ASP A 190 -8.37 19.22 9.18
C ASP A 190 -8.44 17.74 9.59
N ALA A 191 -8.06 16.83 8.69
CA ALA A 191 -7.96 15.39 8.95
C ALA A 191 -6.66 14.99 9.67
N GLY A 192 -5.70 15.90 9.78
CA GLY A 192 -4.42 15.70 10.46
C GLY A 192 -3.27 15.23 9.57
N PHE A 193 -3.40 15.25 8.24
CA PHE A 193 -2.29 14.99 7.32
C PHE A 193 -1.26 16.13 7.37
N ASN A 194 0.02 15.77 7.27
CA ASN A 194 1.14 16.72 7.32
C ASN A 194 2.13 16.59 6.15
N LEU A 195 1.90 15.63 5.24
CA LEU A 195 2.67 15.47 4.00
C LEU A 195 1.72 15.14 2.83
N ILE A 196 1.81 15.89 1.74
CA ILE A 196 1.13 15.59 0.48
C ILE A 196 2.16 15.18 -0.58
N LEU A 197 1.94 14.03 -1.18
CA LEU A 197 2.71 13.51 -2.31
C LEU A 197 1.90 13.86 -3.57
N VAL A 198 2.18 15.02 -4.18
CA VAL A 198 1.38 15.55 -5.30
C VAL A 198 1.92 15.05 -6.63
N GLU A 199 1.05 14.42 -7.42
CA GLU A 199 1.43 13.83 -8.70
C GLU A 199 1.67 14.90 -9.77
N THR A 200 2.89 14.96 -10.29
CA THR A 200 3.30 16.01 -11.24
C THR A 200 3.10 15.62 -12.71
N ASN A 201 2.95 14.33 -12.99
CA ASN A 201 2.60 13.76 -14.29
C ASN A 201 1.81 12.46 -14.12
N TYR A 202 0.81 12.23 -14.97
CA TYR A 202 0.12 10.94 -15.08
C TYR A 202 -0.54 10.80 -16.44
N GLU A 203 -0.76 9.56 -16.90
CA GLU A 203 -1.36 9.24 -18.21
C GLU A 203 -0.60 9.85 -19.41
N GLY A 204 0.68 10.18 -19.23
CA GLY A 204 1.51 10.85 -20.24
C GLY A 204 1.32 12.36 -20.35
N TRP A 205 0.60 12.99 -19.42
CA TRP A 205 0.44 14.44 -19.35
C TRP A 205 1.17 15.03 -18.14
N ALA A 206 1.77 16.20 -18.31
CA ALA A 206 2.26 17.02 -17.21
C ALA A 206 1.10 17.77 -16.52
N ASN A 207 1.11 17.80 -15.20
CA ASN A 207 0.31 18.73 -14.38
C ASN A 207 1.15 19.92 -13.89
N ALA A 208 2.48 19.74 -13.82
CA ALA A 208 3.43 20.81 -13.53
C ALA A 208 3.58 21.73 -14.75
N LYS A 209 2.85 22.84 -14.75
CA LYS A 209 2.73 23.73 -15.92
C LYS A 209 4.06 24.33 -16.40
N LYS A 210 5.02 24.50 -15.50
CA LYS A 210 6.38 25.00 -15.81
C LYS A 210 7.37 23.89 -16.16
N CYS A 211 6.91 22.64 -16.26
CA CYS A 211 7.74 21.45 -16.47
C CYS A 211 7.12 20.56 -17.55
N THR A 212 7.00 21.14 -18.76
CA THR A 212 6.47 20.46 -19.94
C THR A 212 7.60 20.19 -20.94
N PHE A 213 7.43 19.15 -21.73
CA PHE A 213 8.38 18.75 -22.77
C PHE A 213 7.60 18.29 -24.01
N ASP A 214 8.22 18.23 -25.18
CA ASP A 214 7.55 17.74 -26.39
C ASP A 214 6.95 16.33 -26.19
N TYR A 215 7.63 15.51 -25.39
CA TYR A 215 7.22 14.17 -25.03
C TYR A 215 6.31 14.06 -23.80
N LEU A 216 6.19 15.14 -23.02
CA LEU A 216 5.34 15.23 -21.84
C LEU A 216 4.57 16.57 -21.91
N PRO A 217 3.58 16.67 -22.81
CA PRO A 217 2.82 17.89 -23.00
C PRO A 217 2.00 18.25 -21.75
N LEU A 218 1.61 19.52 -21.66
CA LEU A 218 0.70 19.98 -20.62
C LEU A 218 -0.65 19.30 -20.78
N ARG A 219 -1.27 18.92 -19.67
CA ARG A 219 -2.66 18.45 -19.65
C ARG A 219 -3.59 19.48 -20.35
N PRO A 220 -4.44 19.08 -21.31
CA PRO A 220 -5.25 20.01 -22.11
C PRO A 220 -6.14 20.94 -21.28
N GLU A 221 -6.66 20.45 -20.15
CA GLU A 221 -7.50 21.24 -19.24
C GLU A 221 -6.76 22.43 -18.59
N LEU A 222 -5.43 22.44 -18.63
CA LEU A 222 -4.58 23.51 -18.11
C LEU A 222 -4.07 24.46 -19.20
N GLU A 223 -4.26 24.11 -20.48
CA GLU A 223 -3.83 24.94 -21.61
C GLU A 223 -4.63 26.26 -21.67
N GLY A 224 -3.95 27.36 -21.98
CA GLY A 224 -4.57 28.69 -22.11
C GLY A 224 -5.11 29.31 -20.81
N ASN A 225 -5.15 28.57 -19.71
CA ASN A 225 -5.47 29.09 -18.38
C ASN A 225 -4.22 29.75 -17.76
N SER A 226 -4.35 30.64 -16.78
CA SER A 226 -3.23 31.14 -15.95
C SER A 226 -2.94 30.26 -14.73
N PHE A 227 -3.93 29.47 -14.29
CA PHE A 227 -3.83 28.54 -13.17
C PHE A 227 -2.67 27.53 -13.34
N ASP A 228 -1.87 27.37 -12.28
CA ASP A 228 -0.76 26.44 -12.15
C ASP A 228 -1.02 25.57 -10.90
N PRO A 229 -1.58 24.36 -11.05
CA PRO A 229 -2.05 23.58 -9.91
C PRO A 229 -0.92 23.25 -8.94
N ILE A 230 0.25 22.87 -9.44
CA ILE A 230 1.41 22.54 -8.60
C ILE A 230 1.89 23.77 -7.81
N GLY A 231 1.95 24.94 -8.46
CA GLY A 231 2.30 26.19 -7.79
C GLY A 231 1.31 26.55 -6.67
N GLU A 232 0.00 26.37 -6.91
CA GLU A 232 -1.02 26.63 -5.90
C GLU A 232 -0.98 25.62 -4.75
N PHE A 233 -0.75 24.32 -5.03
CA PHE A 233 -0.59 23.32 -3.98
C PHE A 233 0.58 23.66 -3.06
N ILE A 234 1.74 24.04 -3.61
CA ILE A 234 2.91 24.45 -2.79
C ILE A 234 2.57 25.67 -1.93
N ARG A 235 1.99 26.72 -2.54
CA ARG A 235 1.64 27.96 -1.84
C ARG A 235 0.67 27.70 -0.67
N ILE A 236 -0.34 26.86 -0.90
CA ILE A 236 -1.39 26.57 0.07
C ILE A 236 -0.89 25.57 1.13
N CYS A 237 -0.12 24.55 0.77
CA CYS A 237 0.51 23.65 1.75
C CYS A 237 1.39 24.46 2.72
N LYS A 238 2.18 25.42 2.21
CA LYS A 238 2.96 26.34 3.05
C LYS A 238 2.09 27.17 4.01
N LYS A 239 0.90 27.62 3.58
CA LYS A 239 -0.07 28.34 4.44
C LYS A 239 -0.56 27.46 5.61
N TYR A 240 -0.77 26.17 5.38
CA TYR A 240 -1.24 25.22 6.40
C TYR A 240 -0.11 24.47 7.13
N GLY A 241 1.16 24.73 6.80
CA GLY A 241 2.29 24.03 7.39
C GLY A 241 2.41 22.55 6.96
N ILE A 242 1.78 22.17 5.86
CA ILE A 242 1.87 20.83 5.27
C ILE A 242 3.10 20.76 4.38
N LYS A 243 3.87 19.67 4.50
CA LYS A 243 4.98 19.36 3.61
C LYS A 243 4.49 18.85 2.27
N ILE A 244 5.20 19.14 1.20
CA ILE A 244 4.80 18.71 -0.14
C ILE A 244 5.99 18.15 -0.92
N HIS A 245 5.85 16.93 -1.41
CA HIS A 245 6.83 16.31 -2.29
C HIS A 245 6.26 16.13 -3.69
N ALA A 246 7.11 16.28 -4.70
CA ALA A 246 6.76 15.93 -6.07
C ALA A 246 6.73 14.40 -6.21
N TRP A 247 5.54 13.84 -6.45
CA TRP A 247 5.36 12.44 -6.84
C TRP A 247 5.38 12.35 -8.37
N VAL A 248 6.23 11.47 -8.89
CA VAL A 248 6.49 11.32 -10.33
C VAL A 248 6.42 9.84 -10.66
N GLU A 249 5.63 9.48 -11.68
CA GLU A 249 5.73 8.17 -12.32
C GLU A 249 7.00 8.17 -13.19
N ASP A 250 8.01 7.35 -12.83
CA ASP A 250 9.31 7.34 -13.49
C ASP A 250 9.30 6.51 -14.79
N PHE A 251 9.63 5.21 -14.72
CA PHE A 251 9.70 4.39 -15.92
C PHE A 251 8.32 4.07 -16.48
N PHE A 252 7.25 4.14 -15.67
CA PHE A 252 5.89 4.17 -16.19
C PHE A 252 5.58 5.59 -16.67
N PHE A 253 5.40 5.75 -17.98
CA PHE A 253 5.34 7.09 -18.57
C PHE A 253 3.94 7.50 -19.02
N GLY A 254 3.03 6.54 -19.18
CA GLY A 254 1.65 6.84 -19.53
C GLY A 254 0.91 5.65 -20.13
N VAL A 255 -0.23 5.94 -20.75
CA VAL A 255 -1.15 4.93 -21.30
C VAL A 255 -1.37 5.20 -22.79
N GLU A 256 -1.35 4.15 -23.60
CA GLU A 256 -1.64 4.22 -25.04
C GLU A 256 -3.05 4.75 -25.26
N GLY A 257 -3.19 5.70 -26.20
CA GLY A 257 -4.45 6.39 -26.48
C GLY A 257 -4.74 7.60 -25.57
N TYR A 258 -3.86 7.91 -24.60
CA TYR A 258 -3.96 9.12 -23.76
C TYR A 258 -2.89 10.15 -24.15
N GLY A 259 -2.20 10.76 -23.17
CA GLY A 259 -1.25 11.87 -23.40
C GLY A 259 0.15 11.45 -23.79
N CYS A 260 0.46 10.16 -23.77
CA CYS A 260 1.83 9.69 -23.92
C CYS A 260 2.36 9.91 -25.35
N LYS A 261 3.09 11.01 -25.54
CA LYS A 261 3.75 11.35 -26.82
C LYS A 261 5.07 10.62 -27.05
N MET A 262 5.60 9.91 -26.06
CA MET A 262 6.83 9.13 -26.22
C MET A 262 6.73 8.03 -27.29
N LEU A 263 5.56 7.43 -27.51
CA LEU A 263 5.36 6.45 -28.59
C LEU A 263 5.55 7.07 -29.98
N GLU A 264 5.15 8.32 -30.17
CA GLU A 264 5.25 9.03 -31.44
C GLU A 264 6.66 9.61 -31.64
N ILE A 265 7.24 10.19 -30.59
CA ILE A 265 8.46 10.99 -30.67
C ILE A 265 9.72 10.12 -30.52
N ARG A 266 9.73 9.18 -29.56
CA ARG A 266 10.88 8.34 -29.22
C ARG A 266 10.48 6.88 -29.00
N PRO A 267 9.91 6.19 -30.02
CA PRO A 267 9.54 4.78 -29.91
C PRO A 267 10.72 3.85 -29.63
N ASP A 268 11.94 4.30 -29.90
CA ASP A 268 13.19 3.60 -29.63
C ASP A 268 13.54 3.53 -28.13
N LEU A 269 12.97 4.42 -27.31
CA LEU A 269 13.18 4.46 -25.86
C LEU A 269 12.14 3.65 -25.07
N ILE A 270 11.16 3.05 -25.74
CA ILE A 270 10.06 2.32 -25.10
C ILE A 270 10.44 0.88 -24.81
N ALA A 271 10.14 0.42 -23.60
CA ALA A 271 10.26 -0.98 -23.21
C ALA A 271 9.17 -1.81 -23.91
N ARG A 272 9.57 -2.97 -24.46
CA ARG A 272 8.67 -3.91 -25.13
C ARG A 272 8.83 -5.30 -24.54
N THR A 273 7.74 -6.07 -24.55
CA THR A 273 7.83 -7.50 -24.23
C THR A 273 8.77 -8.19 -25.21
N LYS A 274 9.30 -9.34 -24.80
CA LYS A 274 10.01 -10.24 -25.71
C LYS A 274 9.15 -10.64 -26.94
N SER A 275 7.84 -10.77 -26.75
CA SER A 275 6.87 -11.00 -27.85
C SER A 275 6.59 -9.77 -28.73
N GLY A 276 7.10 -8.59 -28.38
CA GLY A 276 7.02 -7.35 -29.16
C GLY A 276 5.88 -6.38 -28.79
N GLY A 277 5.04 -6.72 -27.81
CA GLY A 277 3.92 -5.90 -27.35
C GLY A 277 4.29 -4.86 -26.28
N TYR A 278 3.33 -4.00 -25.94
CA TYR A 278 3.39 -3.13 -24.76
C TYR A 278 2.98 -3.95 -23.51
N LEU A 279 3.55 -3.64 -22.34
CA LEU A 279 3.20 -4.29 -21.07
C LEU A 279 1.98 -3.55 -20.47
N VAL A 280 1.04 -4.14 -19.75
CA VAL A 280 1.16 -4.48 -18.32
C VAL A 280 0.00 -5.40 -17.90
N ASP A 281 0.30 -6.19 -16.88
CA ASP A 281 -0.62 -6.78 -15.90
C ASP A 281 -2.10 -6.33 -15.93
N GLY A 282 -2.95 -7.09 -16.63
CA GLY A 282 -4.41 -6.97 -16.56
C GLY A 282 -5.03 -5.77 -17.28
N TRP A 283 -4.21 -4.81 -17.71
CA TRP A 283 -4.58 -3.64 -18.50
C TRP A 283 -3.63 -3.54 -19.68
N ASP A 284 -4.05 -4.06 -20.83
CA ASP A 284 -3.39 -3.77 -22.10
C ASP A 284 -3.36 -2.24 -22.24
N ASN A 285 -2.18 -1.64 -22.54
CA ASN A 285 -1.92 -0.24 -22.92
C ASN A 285 -0.96 0.59 -22.03
N PHE A 286 -0.28 0.03 -21.01
CA PHE A 286 0.71 0.83 -20.26
C PHE A 286 2.03 0.99 -21.04
N ILE A 287 2.61 2.19 -20.98
CA ILE A 287 3.82 2.53 -21.70
C ILE A 287 4.93 2.74 -20.68
N PHE A 288 5.97 1.91 -20.78
CA PHE A 288 7.16 2.06 -19.97
C PHE A 288 8.33 2.52 -20.82
N LEU A 289 9.13 3.44 -20.30
CA LEU A 289 10.46 3.73 -20.85
C LEU A 289 11.39 2.58 -20.51
N ASN A 290 12.37 2.30 -21.39
CA ASN A 290 13.34 1.25 -21.21
C ASN A 290 14.39 1.65 -20.14
N PRO A 291 14.36 1.04 -18.94
CA PRO A 291 15.26 1.40 -17.85
C PRO A 291 16.73 1.08 -18.14
N ALA A 292 17.03 0.32 -19.19
CA ALA A 292 18.41 -0.01 -19.55
C ALA A 292 19.17 1.15 -20.21
N LEU A 293 18.48 2.16 -20.73
CA LEU A 293 19.08 3.20 -21.57
C LEU A 293 19.48 4.43 -20.73
N ASP A 294 20.72 4.89 -20.85
CA ASP A 294 21.19 6.09 -20.13
C ASP A 294 20.41 7.35 -20.58
N GLU A 295 19.98 7.42 -21.83
CA GLU A 295 19.16 8.52 -22.35
C GLU A 295 17.79 8.61 -21.67
N VAL A 296 17.18 7.47 -21.31
CA VAL A 296 15.95 7.45 -20.50
C VAL A 296 16.22 8.03 -19.11
N HIS A 297 17.37 7.69 -18.51
CA HIS A 297 17.76 8.26 -17.22
C HIS A 297 18.01 9.78 -17.34
N ASP A 298 18.61 10.25 -18.43
CA ASP A 298 18.80 11.69 -18.69
C ASP A 298 17.46 12.43 -18.75
N ILE A 299 16.48 11.88 -19.47
CA ILE A 299 15.13 12.43 -19.60
C ILE A 299 14.47 12.58 -18.22
N LEU A 300 14.48 11.51 -17.43
CA LEU A 300 13.83 11.50 -16.11
C LEU A 300 14.56 12.41 -15.12
N VAL A 301 15.89 12.37 -15.05
CA VAL A 301 16.68 13.29 -14.20
C VAL A 301 16.41 14.75 -14.58
N ASN A 302 16.32 15.05 -15.88
CA ASN A 302 16.02 16.41 -16.34
C ASN A 302 14.60 16.86 -15.97
N GLN A 303 13.62 15.95 -15.93
CA GLN A 303 12.26 16.24 -15.46
C GLN A 303 12.28 16.67 -13.99
N TYR A 304 12.93 15.91 -13.09
CA TYR A 304 13.06 16.31 -11.69
C TYR A 304 13.87 17.59 -11.51
N LYS A 305 14.95 17.77 -12.29
CA LYS A 305 15.73 19.01 -12.25
C LYS A 305 14.84 20.20 -12.58
N THR A 306 14.05 20.11 -13.65
CA THR A 306 13.14 21.18 -14.08
C THR A 306 12.05 21.43 -13.03
N LEU A 307 11.51 20.39 -12.39
CA LEU A 307 10.58 20.52 -11.26
C LEU A 307 11.21 21.31 -10.11
N LEU A 308 12.39 20.88 -9.64
CA LEU A 308 13.06 21.51 -8.51
C LEU A 308 13.50 22.95 -8.82
N ASP A 309 13.90 23.27 -10.05
CA ASP A 309 14.27 24.63 -10.45
C ASP A 309 13.07 25.59 -10.50
N ASN A 310 11.86 25.08 -10.82
CA ASN A 310 10.66 25.91 -11.01
C ASN A 310 9.71 25.92 -9.80
N TYR A 311 9.86 24.96 -8.89
CA TYR A 311 8.95 24.73 -7.77
C TYR A 311 9.72 24.47 -6.46
N ASP A 312 9.21 25.03 -5.37
CA ASP A 312 9.80 24.94 -4.03
C ASP A 312 9.25 23.74 -3.25
N PHE A 313 9.51 22.53 -3.74
CA PHE A 313 9.14 21.28 -3.07
C PHE A 313 10.05 21.00 -1.86
N ASP A 314 9.49 20.40 -0.81
CA ASP A 314 10.25 19.90 0.34
C ASP A 314 10.99 18.58 0.03
N GLY A 315 10.54 17.87 -1.01
CA GLY A 315 11.08 16.57 -1.39
C GLY A 315 10.61 16.10 -2.76
N ILE A 316 11.16 14.98 -3.19
CA ILE A 316 10.75 14.24 -4.38
C ILE A 316 10.52 12.79 -4.00
N GLN A 317 9.53 12.16 -4.63
CA GLN A 317 9.22 10.75 -4.46
C GLN A 317 9.28 10.04 -5.81
N LEU A 318 10.18 9.06 -5.89
CA LEU A 318 10.33 8.19 -7.06
C LEU A 318 9.28 7.06 -7.01
N ASP A 319 8.43 6.95 -8.02
CA ASP A 319 7.45 5.88 -8.16
C ASP A 319 7.63 5.17 -9.51
N TYR A 320 7.22 3.91 -9.61
CA TYR A 320 7.47 3.07 -10.78
C TYR A 320 8.95 3.01 -11.17
N ILE A 321 9.88 3.11 -10.20
CA ILE A 321 11.32 2.89 -10.40
C ILE A 321 11.66 1.41 -10.56
N ARG A 322 11.14 0.82 -11.64
CA ARG A 322 11.15 -0.61 -11.89
C ARG A 322 10.85 -0.93 -13.34
N TYR A 323 11.16 -2.15 -13.75
CA TYR A 323 10.59 -2.73 -14.96
C TYR A 323 9.09 -3.04 -14.74
N PRO A 324 8.30 -3.14 -15.82
CA PRO A 324 6.96 -3.72 -15.74
C PRO A 324 6.99 -5.11 -15.11
N VAL A 325 5.88 -5.50 -14.48
CA VAL A 325 5.77 -6.79 -13.78
C VAL A 325 6.06 -7.94 -14.74
N ILE A 326 7.06 -8.74 -14.40
CA ILE A 326 7.46 -9.95 -15.09
C ILE A 326 6.52 -11.07 -14.66
N LYS A 327 5.73 -11.61 -15.58
CA LYS A 327 4.87 -12.79 -15.32
C LYS A 327 5.49 -14.08 -15.83
N ASP A 328 6.03 -14.00 -17.03
CA ASP A 328 6.68 -15.08 -17.75
C ASP A 328 7.73 -14.48 -18.70
N LEU A 329 8.51 -15.35 -19.33
CA LEU A 329 9.60 -14.96 -20.22
C LEU A 329 9.14 -14.14 -21.44
N GLU A 330 8.03 -14.53 -22.06
CA GLU A 330 7.55 -13.90 -23.30
C GLU A 330 6.91 -12.53 -23.03
N ARG A 331 6.30 -12.39 -21.85
CA ARG A 331 5.73 -11.14 -21.33
C ARG A 331 6.71 -10.37 -20.43
N SER A 332 8.02 -10.49 -20.65
CA SER A 332 9.02 -9.69 -19.93
C SER A 332 9.65 -8.64 -20.83
N ALA A 333 9.93 -7.46 -20.26
CA ALA A 333 10.67 -6.38 -20.92
C ALA A 333 12.19 -6.52 -20.81
N GLY A 334 12.92 -5.76 -21.63
CA GLY A 334 14.39 -5.76 -21.66
C GLY A 334 14.97 -6.56 -22.83
N PHE A 335 14.14 -7.05 -23.75
CA PHE A 335 14.58 -7.83 -24.92
C PHE A 335 14.73 -6.98 -26.18
N GLU A 336 14.71 -5.66 -26.07
CA GLU A 336 14.95 -4.74 -27.17
C GLU A 336 16.38 -4.92 -27.72
N LYS A 337 16.58 -4.65 -29.01
CA LYS A 337 17.87 -4.87 -29.68
C LYS A 337 19.04 -4.18 -28.95
N GLN A 338 18.83 -2.94 -28.50
CA GLN A 338 19.85 -2.17 -27.77
C GLN A 338 20.14 -2.82 -26.41
N THR A 339 19.11 -3.12 -25.61
CA THR A 339 19.22 -3.79 -24.31
C THR A 339 20.00 -5.10 -24.39
N LYS A 340 19.62 -5.98 -25.35
CA LYS A 340 20.30 -7.26 -25.57
C LYS A 340 21.76 -7.10 -25.97
N SER A 341 22.06 -6.07 -26.77
CA SER A 341 23.42 -5.79 -27.21
C SER A 341 24.30 -5.32 -26.05
N MET A 342 23.76 -4.44 -25.19
CA MET A 342 24.44 -3.97 -23.97
C MET A 342 24.67 -5.13 -22.98
N PHE A 343 23.63 -5.93 -22.74
CA PHE A 343 23.74 -7.09 -21.85
C PHE A 343 24.80 -8.07 -22.36
N LYS A 344 24.76 -8.42 -23.65
CA LYS A 344 25.74 -9.34 -24.25
C LYS A 344 27.17 -8.79 -24.22
N SER A 345 27.36 -7.49 -24.45
CA SER A 345 28.71 -6.91 -24.41
C SER A 345 29.31 -6.88 -23.01
N GLN A 346 28.47 -6.74 -21.97
CA GLN A 346 28.91 -6.65 -20.58
C GLN A 346 29.04 -8.02 -19.90
N THR A 347 28.26 -9.02 -20.31
CA THR A 347 28.23 -10.34 -19.64
C THR A 347 28.67 -11.51 -20.53
N GLY A 348 28.73 -11.33 -21.85
CA GLY A 348 28.94 -12.40 -22.82
C GLY A 348 27.70 -13.26 -23.10
N ILE A 349 26.61 -13.09 -22.36
CA ILE A 349 25.40 -13.92 -22.45
C ILE A 349 24.48 -13.38 -23.56
N ASN A 350 23.98 -14.27 -24.41
CA ASN A 350 22.96 -13.91 -25.39
C ASN A 350 21.55 -14.08 -24.79
N ALA A 351 20.88 -12.97 -24.46
CA ALA A 351 19.53 -12.98 -23.90
C ALA A 351 18.51 -13.77 -24.73
N ASP A 352 18.64 -13.81 -26.07
CA ASP A 352 17.72 -14.57 -26.93
C ASP A 352 17.79 -16.10 -26.71
N LYS A 353 18.87 -16.58 -26.07
CA LYS A 353 19.04 -18.00 -25.74
C LYS A 353 18.43 -18.38 -24.40
N ILE A 354 17.97 -17.44 -23.59
CA ILE A 354 17.32 -17.73 -22.31
C ILE A 354 15.97 -18.39 -22.60
N LYS A 355 15.72 -19.54 -21.96
CA LYS A 355 14.52 -20.38 -22.18
C LYS A 355 13.57 -20.46 -20.99
N SER A 356 14.03 -20.13 -19.79
CA SER A 356 13.25 -20.21 -18.56
C SER A 356 13.59 -19.04 -17.65
N THR A 357 12.61 -18.60 -16.86
CA THR A 357 12.81 -17.62 -15.77
C THR A 357 13.47 -18.23 -14.54
N ASP A 358 13.75 -19.54 -14.54
CA ASP A 358 14.42 -20.24 -13.45
C ASP A 358 15.91 -20.53 -13.77
N SER A 359 16.41 -20.11 -14.94
CA SER A 359 17.79 -20.38 -15.35
C SER A 359 18.79 -19.39 -14.72
N GLU A 360 20.05 -19.80 -14.62
CA GLU A 360 21.13 -18.93 -14.12
C GLU A 360 21.29 -17.67 -14.99
N GLU A 361 21.20 -17.81 -16.31
CA GLU A 361 21.28 -16.68 -17.24
C GLU A 361 20.14 -15.68 -17.03
N TRP A 362 18.95 -16.16 -16.65
CA TRP A 362 17.83 -15.29 -16.29
C TRP A 362 18.08 -14.52 -15.00
N SER A 363 18.64 -15.18 -13.98
CA SER A 363 19.04 -14.54 -12.73
C SER A 363 20.09 -13.45 -12.97
N ILE A 364 21.11 -13.73 -13.79
CA ILE A 364 22.12 -12.75 -14.20
C ILE A 364 21.48 -11.60 -14.99
N PHE A 365 20.55 -11.89 -15.89
CA PHE A 365 19.85 -10.87 -16.66
C PHE A 365 18.91 -10.00 -15.80
N THR A 366 18.29 -10.58 -14.78
CA THR A 366 17.45 -9.88 -13.80
C THR A 366 18.28 -8.97 -12.92
N GLN A 367 19.41 -9.46 -12.39
CA GLN A 367 20.38 -8.63 -11.66
C GLN A 367 20.87 -7.47 -12.54
N TRP A 368 21.29 -7.76 -13.77
CA TRP A 368 21.77 -6.73 -14.68
C TRP A 368 20.71 -5.63 -14.93
N ARG A 369 19.45 -6.01 -15.17
CA ARG A 369 18.33 -5.05 -15.30
C ARG A 369 18.12 -4.25 -14.01
N ALA A 370 18.20 -4.89 -12.86
CA ALA A 370 18.09 -4.22 -11.56
C ALA A 370 19.26 -3.24 -11.33
N ASP A 371 20.45 -3.53 -11.83
CA ASP A 371 21.61 -2.63 -11.76
C ASP A 371 21.41 -1.39 -12.65
N ARG A 372 20.70 -1.52 -13.77
CA ARG A 372 20.30 -0.37 -14.60
C ARG A 372 19.32 0.55 -13.88
N VAL A 373 18.29 -0.01 -13.23
CA VAL A 373 17.38 0.76 -12.37
C VAL A 373 18.13 1.40 -11.20
N THR A 374 19.03 0.66 -10.56
CA THR A 374 19.88 1.15 -9.45
C THR A 374 20.79 2.30 -9.89
N SER A 375 21.32 2.25 -11.12
CA SER A 375 22.12 3.33 -11.69
C SER A 375 21.32 4.62 -11.82
N TYR A 376 20.03 4.54 -12.20
CA TYR A 376 19.13 5.68 -12.21
C TYR A 376 18.92 6.26 -10.81
N VAL A 377 18.64 5.42 -9.80
CA VAL A 377 18.48 5.87 -8.41
C VAL A 377 19.72 6.60 -7.92
N ARG A 378 20.93 6.09 -8.22
CA ARG A 378 22.19 6.80 -7.89
C ARG A 378 22.26 8.19 -8.53
N ARG A 379 21.81 8.36 -9.78
CA ARG A 379 21.76 9.68 -10.43
C ARG A 379 20.78 10.63 -9.75
N MET A 380 19.68 10.11 -9.21
CA MET A 380 18.74 10.89 -8.41
C MET A 380 19.36 11.35 -7.08
N VAL A 381 20.19 10.51 -6.45
CA VAL A 381 20.99 10.88 -5.28
C VAL A 381 21.94 12.03 -5.62
N ASP A 382 22.67 11.94 -6.73
CA ASP A 382 23.59 12.99 -7.18
C ASP A 382 22.86 14.31 -7.44
N LEU A 383 21.69 14.25 -8.09
CA LEU A 383 20.83 15.42 -8.31
C LEU A 383 20.43 16.08 -6.99
N VAL A 384 19.90 15.31 -6.04
CA VAL A 384 19.45 15.80 -4.73
C VAL A 384 20.61 16.36 -3.92
N ASN A 385 21.78 15.71 -3.92
CA ASN A 385 22.98 16.22 -3.27
C ASN A 385 23.45 17.56 -3.84
N GLY A 386 23.30 17.76 -5.16
CA GLY A 386 23.54 19.05 -5.80
C GLY A 386 22.68 20.17 -5.22
N TYR A 387 21.38 19.92 -4.99
CA TYR A 387 20.50 20.88 -4.34
C TYR A 387 20.83 21.06 -2.85
N LYS A 388 21.11 19.99 -2.10
CA LYS A 388 21.54 20.06 -0.70
C LYS A 388 22.79 20.93 -0.54
N ALA A 389 23.75 20.84 -1.48
CA ALA A 389 24.96 21.68 -1.49
C ALA A 389 24.69 23.18 -1.72
N THR A 390 23.54 23.54 -2.29
CA THR A 390 23.10 24.95 -2.43
C THR A 390 22.25 25.44 -1.25
N GLY A 391 22.07 24.61 -0.21
CA GLY A 391 21.25 24.91 0.97
C GLY A 391 19.78 24.51 0.84
N ARG A 392 19.37 23.91 -0.29
CA ARG A 392 18.01 23.36 -0.46
C ARG A 392 17.98 21.92 0.03
N ASN A 393 17.47 21.72 1.25
CA ASN A 393 17.33 20.38 1.81
C ASN A 393 16.14 19.65 1.20
N ILE A 394 16.38 18.88 0.14
CA ILE A 394 15.37 18.09 -0.58
C ILE A 394 15.37 16.65 -0.04
N ILE A 395 14.21 16.18 0.42
CA ILE A 395 14.01 14.78 0.80
C ILE A 395 13.93 13.89 -0.45
N LEU A 396 14.64 12.77 -0.47
CA LEU A 396 14.54 11.74 -1.50
C LEU A 396 13.85 10.49 -0.93
N SER A 397 12.64 10.21 -1.41
CA SER A 397 11.90 9.00 -1.04
C SER A 397 11.47 8.18 -2.25
N THR A 398 10.98 6.96 -2.02
CA THR A 398 10.44 6.13 -3.09
C THR A 398 9.28 5.24 -2.64
N ALA A 399 8.33 5.02 -3.54
CA ALA A 399 7.30 3.99 -3.41
C ALA A 399 7.84 2.60 -3.83
N VAL A 400 7.72 1.61 -2.96
CA VAL A 400 8.29 0.26 -3.17
C VAL A 400 7.29 -0.85 -2.94
N PHE A 401 7.47 -1.98 -3.63
CA PHE A 401 6.71 -3.19 -3.32
C PHE A 401 7.15 -3.75 -1.97
N GLY A 402 6.18 -4.12 -1.12
CA GLY A 402 6.44 -4.55 0.25
C GLY A 402 7.30 -5.80 0.37
N ASN A 403 7.09 -6.80 -0.49
CA ASN A 403 7.96 -7.98 -0.53
C ASN A 403 9.25 -7.71 -1.33
N PRO A 404 10.44 -7.71 -0.70
CA PRO A 404 11.72 -7.40 -1.36
C PRO A 404 12.12 -8.42 -2.44
N GLU A 405 11.86 -9.70 -2.20
CA GLU A 405 12.20 -10.76 -3.15
C GLU A 405 11.34 -10.65 -4.41
N GLU A 406 10.04 -10.40 -4.26
CA GLU A 406 9.17 -10.15 -5.39
C GLU A 406 9.48 -8.82 -6.09
N ALA A 407 9.82 -7.76 -5.34
CA ALA A 407 10.23 -6.48 -5.90
C ALA A 407 11.44 -6.65 -6.83
N PHE A 408 12.43 -7.41 -6.38
CA PHE A 408 13.62 -7.74 -7.16
C PHE A 408 13.30 -8.67 -8.33
N ARG A 409 12.76 -9.87 -8.05
CA ARG A 409 12.58 -10.94 -9.06
C ARG A 409 11.56 -10.58 -10.13
N LEU A 410 10.47 -9.92 -9.76
CA LEU A 410 9.35 -9.65 -10.67
C LEU A 410 9.38 -8.25 -11.25
N LYS A 411 10.13 -7.30 -10.69
CA LYS A 411 10.13 -5.91 -11.16
C LYS A 411 11.53 -5.28 -11.30
N CYS A 412 12.60 -6.02 -10.98
CA CYS A 412 13.96 -5.49 -10.98
C CYS A 412 14.13 -4.26 -10.05
N GLN A 413 13.33 -4.18 -8.98
CA GLN A 413 13.36 -3.09 -8.00
C GLN A 413 14.20 -3.53 -6.79
N ASN A 414 15.47 -3.12 -6.73
CA ASN A 414 16.41 -3.52 -5.68
C ASN A 414 16.47 -2.49 -4.54
N TRP A 415 15.32 -2.19 -3.95
CA TRP A 415 15.25 -1.25 -2.84
C TRP A 415 16.02 -1.66 -1.58
N PRO A 416 16.21 -2.96 -1.24
CA PRO A 416 17.08 -3.33 -0.13
C PRO A 416 18.52 -2.83 -0.32
N TYR A 417 19.05 -2.92 -1.55
CA TYR A 417 20.38 -2.41 -1.85
C TYR A 417 20.46 -0.89 -1.69
N TRP A 418 19.44 -0.13 -2.12
CA TRP A 418 19.43 1.33 -1.98
C TRP A 418 19.42 1.79 -0.51
N ILE A 419 18.70 1.05 0.35
CA ILE A 419 18.73 1.25 1.81
C ILE A 419 20.12 0.97 2.37
N GLU A 420 20.74 -0.15 1.97
CA GLU A 420 22.08 -0.53 2.42
C GLU A 420 23.14 0.50 2.04
N GLN A 421 22.99 1.16 0.89
CA GLN A 421 23.88 2.25 0.46
C GLN A 421 23.60 3.60 1.14
N GLY A 422 22.51 3.72 1.90
CA GLY A 422 22.11 4.98 2.55
C GLY A 422 21.68 6.07 1.56
N TRP A 423 21.10 5.68 0.43
CA TRP A 423 20.75 6.60 -0.67
C TRP A 423 19.39 7.29 -0.50
N LEU A 424 18.54 6.78 0.38
CA LEU A 424 17.16 7.22 0.54
C LEU A 424 16.95 7.81 1.93
N ASP A 425 16.20 8.91 2.01
CA ASP A 425 15.82 9.54 3.28
C ASP A 425 14.64 8.78 3.93
N CYS A 426 13.74 8.19 3.14
CA CYS A 426 12.68 7.28 3.60
C CYS A 426 12.13 6.40 2.46
N ILE A 427 11.48 5.29 2.81
CA ILE A 427 10.74 4.44 1.86
C ILE A 427 9.24 4.41 2.16
N PHE A 428 8.45 4.20 1.12
CA PHE A 428 6.99 4.10 1.16
C PHE A 428 6.55 2.73 0.64
N PRO A 429 6.64 1.66 1.45
CA PRO A 429 6.23 0.35 1.00
C PRO A 429 4.71 0.26 0.89
N MET A 430 4.24 -0.32 -0.23
CA MET A 430 2.82 -0.46 -0.53
C MET A 430 2.23 -1.73 0.09
N ALA A 431 1.90 -1.68 1.38
CA ALA A 431 1.19 -2.75 2.09
C ALA A 431 -0.33 -2.63 1.86
N TYR A 432 -0.74 -2.72 0.59
CA TYR A 432 -2.12 -2.55 0.14
C TYR A 432 -2.94 -3.82 0.36
N LEU A 433 -3.10 -4.18 1.64
CA LEU A 433 -3.79 -5.38 2.10
C LEU A 433 -5.13 -5.01 2.74
N ASN A 434 -6.02 -6.00 2.81
CA ASN A 434 -7.40 -5.81 3.27
C ASN A 434 -7.55 -5.89 4.79
N ASP A 435 -6.58 -6.47 5.50
CA ASP A 435 -6.64 -6.74 6.93
C ASP A 435 -5.46 -6.11 7.67
N ALA A 436 -5.74 -5.52 8.84
CA ALA A 436 -4.73 -4.80 9.62
C ALA A 436 -3.61 -5.69 10.17
N GLU A 437 -3.85 -6.97 10.46
CA GLU A 437 -2.80 -7.88 10.90
C GLU A 437 -1.89 -8.32 9.76
N ASP A 438 -2.45 -8.51 8.56
CA ASP A 438 -1.66 -8.77 7.36
C ASP A 438 -0.76 -7.57 7.03
N VAL A 439 -1.30 -6.35 7.15
CA VAL A 439 -0.50 -5.10 7.08
C VAL A 439 0.59 -5.10 8.15
N GLU A 440 0.26 -5.37 9.42
CA GLU A 440 1.23 -5.39 10.51
C GLU A 440 2.39 -6.36 10.23
N ARG A 441 2.07 -7.57 9.77
CA ARG A 441 3.06 -8.62 9.49
C ARG A 441 4.00 -8.23 8.35
N GLU A 442 3.47 -7.70 7.25
CA GLU A 442 4.28 -7.26 6.11
C GLU A 442 5.19 -6.08 6.50
N ILE A 443 4.63 -5.06 7.19
CA ILE A 443 5.41 -3.91 7.63
C ILE A 443 6.47 -4.31 8.67
N ARG A 444 6.13 -5.18 9.64
CA ARG A 444 7.05 -5.62 10.69
C ARG A 444 8.25 -6.33 10.08
N HIS A 445 8.01 -7.23 9.12
CA HIS A 445 9.08 -7.88 8.38
C HIS A 445 10.02 -6.84 7.73
N MET A 446 9.47 -5.80 7.10
CA MET A 446 10.30 -4.77 6.48
C MET A 446 11.08 -3.93 7.50
N VAL A 447 10.45 -3.51 8.60
CA VAL A 447 11.09 -2.70 9.63
C VAL A 447 12.22 -3.47 10.32
N GLU A 448 12.00 -4.74 10.65
CA GLU A 448 13.00 -5.58 11.34
C GLU A 448 14.20 -5.94 10.46
N ASN A 449 13.99 -6.13 9.15
CA ASN A 449 15.04 -6.58 8.23
C ASN A 449 15.70 -5.43 7.45
N TYR A 450 15.05 -4.27 7.30
CA TYR A 450 15.50 -3.16 6.46
C TYR A 450 15.35 -1.78 7.14
N GLY A 451 15.39 -1.72 8.47
CA GLY A 451 15.15 -0.52 9.27
C GLY A 451 16.25 0.57 9.29
N LYS A 452 17.23 0.54 8.38
CA LYS A 452 18.26 1.59 8.28
C LYS A 452 17.69 2.93 7.80
N VAL A 453 16.57 2.88 7.08
CA VAL A 453 15.88 4.04 6.52
C VAL A 453 14.43 4.02 7.04
N PRO A 454 13.86 5.17 7.43
CA PRO A 454 12.47 5.25 7.90
C PRO A 454 11.47 4.62 6.92
N ASN A 455 10.59 3.78 7.45
CA ASN A 455 9.45 3.20 6.74
C ASN A 455 8.20 4.06 6.97
N VAL A 456 7.69 4.69 5.91
CA VAL A 456 6.40 5.40 5.90
C VAL A 456 5.38 4.50 5.18
N SER A 457 4.69 3.66 5.94
CA SER A 457 3.92 2.54 5.39
C SER A 457 2.73 3.02 4.56
N GLY A 458 2.71 2.65 3.28
CA GLY A 458 1.60 2.89 2.38
C GLY A 458 0.45 1.94 2.64
N ILE A 459 -0.75 2.49 2.88
CA ILE A 459 -1.99 1.73 3.10
C ILE A 459 -3.10 2.25 2.18
N SER A 460 -4.03 1.37 1.80
CA SER A 460 -5.09 1.68 0.83
C SER A 460 -6.51 1.28 1.27
N PRO A 461 -6.90 1.41 2.56
CA PRO A 461 -8.19 0.92 3.03
C PRO A 461 -9.36 1.62 2.32
N MET A 462 -9.16 2.89 1.96
CA MET A 462 -10.15 3.72 1.28
C MET A 462 -10.33 3.32 -0.18
N TYR A 463 -9.21 3.15 -0.88
CA TYR A 463 -9.18 2.75 -2.28
C TYR A 463 -9.77 1.35 -2.48
N SER A 464 -9.46 0.44 -1.54
CA SER A 464 -10.04 -0.91 -1.47
C SER A 464 -11.49 -0.94 -0.95
N ARG A 465 -12.09 0.20 -0.62
CA ARG A 465 -13.47 0.36 -0.10
C ARG A 465 -13.75 -0.48 1.15
N LEU A 466 -12.75 -0.61 2.02
CA LEU A 466 -12.89 -1.29 3.29
C LEU A 466 -13.78 -0.47 4.25
N PRO A 467 -14.33 -1.10 5.30
CA PRO A 467 -15.01 -0.38 6.37
C PRO A 467 -14.16 0.77 6.93
N VAL A 468 -14.80 1.88 7.30
CA VAL A 468 -14.11 3.11 7.75
C VAL A 468 -13.11 2.85 8.88
N ILE A 469 -13.48 1.99 9.83
CA ILE A 469 -12.64 1.60 10.97
C ILE A 469 -11.29 1.00 10.57
N GLU A 470 -11.19 0.37 9.39
CA GLU A 470 -9.94 -0.21 8.91
C GLU A 470 -8.88 0.86 8.64
N SER A 471 -9.27 2.10 8.35
CA SER A 471 -8.32 3.23 8.27
C SER A 471 -7.61 3.45 9.61
N THR A 472 -8.34 3.33 10.72
CA THR A 472 -7.77 3.47 12.07
C THR A 472 -6.95 2.23 12.45
N LYS A 473 -7.48 1.03 12.23
CA LYS A 473 -6.78 -0.22 12.57
C LYS A 473 -5.48 -0.40 11.79
N GLN A 474 -5.46 -0.08 10.50
CA GLN A 474 -4.25 -0.19 9.68
C GLN A 474 -3.19 0.84 10.08
N VAL A 475 -3.57 2.06 10.50
CA VAL A 475 -2.63 3.02 11.09
C VAL A 475 -2.02 2.46 12.38
N GLU A 476 -2.83 1.89 13.26
CA GLU A 476 -2.33 1.25 14.48
C GLU A 476 -1.46 0.02 14.22
N ALA A 477 -1.77 -0.76 13.18
CA ALA A 477 -0.93 -1.86 12.72
C ALA A 477 0.45 -1.39 12.27
N CYS A 478 0.53 -0.34 11.44
CA CYS A 478 1.80 0.26 11.02
C CYS A 478 2.61 0.71 12.25
N ARG A 479 1.95 1.33 13.22
CA ARG A 479 2.56 1.79 14.48
C ARG A 479 3.10 0.65 15.34
N ARG A 480 2.36 -0.46 15.47
CA ARG A 480 2.81 -1.67 16.19
C ARG A 480 3.96 -2.36 15.49
N ALA A 481 3.98 -2.30 14.16
CA ALA A 481 5.06 -2.83 13.32
C ALA A 481 6.35 -1.98 13.37
N GLY A 482 6.30 -0.78 13.97
CA GLY A 482 7.47 0.10 14.11
C GLY A 482 7.69 1.06 12.94
N ALA A 483 6.66 1.29 12.11
CA ALA A 483 6.74 2.29 11.04
C ALA A 483 6.98 3.71 11.62
N ALA A 484 7.76 4.51 10.89
CA ALA A 484 8.02 5.92 11.21
C ALA A 484 6.85 6.85 10.84
N GLY A 485 5.95 6.36 9.98
CA GLY A 485 4.73 7.05 9.60
C GLY A 485 3.86 6.20 8.70
N VAL A 486 2.81 6.81 8.17
CA VAL A 486 1.79 6.18 7.34
C VAL A 486 1.45 7.07 6.15
N ALA A 487 1.19 6.46 4.99
CA ALA A 487 0.77 7.13 3.77
C ALA A 487 -0.52 6.51 3.22
N PHE A 488 -1.56 7.31 2.98
CA PHE A 488 -2.81 6.84 2.41
C PHE A 488 -2.80 6.94 0.87
N PHE A 489 -3.17 5.86 0.18
CA PHE A 489 -3.44 5.86 -1.26
C PHE A 489 -4.95 5.74 -1.50
N GLU A 490 -5.64 6.72 -2.09
CA GLU A 490 -5.21 8.08 -2.44
C GLU A 490 -6.35 9.07 -2.16
N THR A 491 -6.08 10.38 -2.25
CA THR A 491 -7.01 11.45 -1.83
C THR A 491 -8.41 11.33 -2.46
N LYS A 492 -8.51 10.90 -3.72
CA LYS A 492 -9.81 10.73 -4.39
C LYS A 492 -10.74 9.74 -3.69
N ALA A 493 -10.20 8.76 -2.96
CA ALA A 493 -10.97 7.77 -2.22
C ALA A 493 -11.32 8.23 -0.79
N LEU A 494 -10.85 9.40 -0.35
CA LEU A 494 -11.06 9.93 1.00
C LEU A 494 -12.49 10.48 1.16
N THR A 495 -13.30 9.83 2.01
CA THR A 495 -14.67 10.28 2.33
C THR A 495 -14.71 11.22 3.55
N ASP A 496 -15.79 12.00 3.68
CA ASP A 496 -15.98 12.90 4.82
C ASP A 496 -16.11 12.16 6.15
N LEU A 497 -16.73 10.98 6.13
CA LEU A 497 -16.82 10.13 7.33
C LEU A 497 -15.43 9.66 7.76
N GLN A 498 -14.56 9.27 6.82
CA GLN A 498 -13.19 8.86 7.16
C GLN A 498 -12.37 10.02 7.73
N ILE A 499 -12.51 11.24 7.17
CA ILE A 499 -11.87 12.44 7.73
C ILE A 499 -12.32 12.68 9.17
N GLU A 500 -13.64 12.61 9.41
CA GLU A 500 -14.21 12.80 10.75
C GLU A 500 -13.66 11.78 11.75
N LYS A 501 -13.52 10.51 11.35
CA LYS A 501 -12.96 9.45 12.20
C LYS A 501 -11.46 9.57 12.42
N LEU A 502 -10.68 9.90 11.39
CA LEU A 502 -9.24 10.13 11.52
C LEU A 502 -8.96 11.28 12.51
N LYS A 503 -9.71 12.39 12.37
CA LYS A 503 -9.59 13.58 13.22
C LYS A 503 -9.86 13.31 14.70
N LYS A 504 -10.78 12.40 15.02
CA LYS A 504 -11.10 12.05 16.42
C LYS A 504 -10.19 10.96 16.96
N GLY A 505 -9.77 10.03 16.10
CA GLY A 505 -8.91 8.91 16.45
C GLY A 505 -7.44 9.18 16.18
N VAL A 506 -6.87 8.34 15.33
CA VAL A 506 -5.41 8.19 15.19
C VAL A 506 -4.68 9.44 14.69
N PHE A 507 -5.37 10.35 13.99
CA PHE A 507 -4.77 11.58 13.46
C PHE A 507 -5.20 12.84 14.21
N ARG A 508 -5.82 12.67 15.39
CA ARG A 508 -6.13 13.78 16.28
C ARG A 508 -4.90 14.67 16.50
N GLN A 509 -5.08 15.98 16.37
CA GLN A 509 -4.05 16.98 16.62
C GLN A 509 -4.06 17.45 18.06
#